data_AF-A0A845ABS1-F1
#
_entry.id   AF-A0A845ABS1-F1
#
_cell.length_a   1.000
_cell.length_b   1.000
_cell.length_c   1.000
_cell.angle_alpha   90.00
_cell.angle_beta   90.00
_cell.angle_gamma   90.00
#
_symmetry.space_group_name_H-M   'P 1'
#
loop_
_entity.id
_entity.type
_entity.pdbx_description
1 polymer ?
#
loop_
_entity_poly.entity_id
_entity_poly.type
_entity_poly.pdbx_seq_one_letter_code
_entity_poly.pdbx_strand_id
1 'polypeptide(L)' 'MLGKIIGAFVGGRVAEKTSGVGGPTGAALGVLAPAILRRLSIPGMLALAAGGYIAKRIDERKRVPDAAE' A
#
# COMPACT_ATOMS: atom_id res chain seq x y z
N MET A 1 5.33 -6.05 20.86
CA MET A 1 4.41 -4.89 20.95
C MET A 1 4.75 -3.78 19.97
N LEU A 2 6.04 -3.49 19.73
CA LEU A 2 6.50 -2.42 18.83
C LEU A 2 5.84 -2.44 17.43
N GLY A 3 5.72 -3.61 16.81
CA GLY A 3 5.08 -3.74 15.50
C GLY A 3 3.60 -3.32 15.46
N LYS A 4 2.86 -3.47 16.58
CA LYS A 4 1.46 -3.02 16.68
C LYS A 4 1.37 -1.49 16.76
N ILE A 5 2.33 -0.86 17.43
CA ILE A 5 2.39 0.60 17.58
C ILE A 5 2.73 1.25 16.24
N ILE A 6 3.79 0.75 15.56
CA ILE A 6 4.18 1.24 14.23
C ILE A 6 3.05 0.98 13.22
N GLY A 7 2.46 -0.22 13.25
CA GLY A 7 1.35 -0.58 12.38
C GLY A 7 0.10 0.28 12.60
N ALA A 8 -0.23 0.62 13.85
CA ALA A 8 -1.35 1.50 14.16
C ALA A 8 -1.08 2.95 13.72
N PHE A 9 0.13 3.45 13.90
CA PHE A 9 0.51 4.81 13.47
C PHE A 9 0.46 4.96 11.94
N VAL A 10 1.10 4.03 11.22
CA VAL A 10 1.10 4.03 9.75
C VAL A 10 -0.31 3.75 9.22
N GLY A 11 -1.01 2.77 9.81
CA GLY A 11 -2.38 2.42 9.43
C GLY A 11 -3.37 3.56 9.62
N GLY A 12 -3.26 4.32 10.72
CA GLY A 12 -4.08 5.51 10.97
C GLY A 12 -3.90 6.58 9.88
N ARG A 13 -2.65 6.91 9.53
CA ARG A 13 -2.34 7.89 8.48
C ARG A 13 -2.83 7.46 7.09
N VAL A 14 -2.75 6.17 6.80
CA VAL A 14 -3.26 5.61 5.53
C VAL A 14 -4.79 5.68 5.52
N ALA A 15 -5.46 5.27 6.60
CA ALA A 15 -6.91 5.31 6.70
C ALA A 15 -7.48 6.72 6.47
N GLU A 16 -6.83 7.76 7.03
CA GLU A 16 -7.21 9.16 6.81
C GLU A 16 -7.15 9.60 5.34
N LYS A 17 -6.15 9.12 4.58
CA LYS A 17 -5.99 9.43 3.15
C LYS A 17 -6.80 8.53 2.22
N THR A 18 -7.24 7.36 2.69
CA THR A 18 -7.90 6.32 1.88
C THR A 18 -9.43 6.44 1.87
N SER A 19 -10.03 7.43 2.55
CA SER A 19 -11.48 7.69 2.54
C SER A 19 -12.14 7.81 1.16
N GLY A 20 -11.35 8.01 0.08
CA GLY A 20 -11.82 8.05 -1.32
C GLY A 20 -11.70 6.72 -2.10
N VAL A 21 -11.09 5.67 -1.55
CA VAL A 21 -11.01 4.32 -2.19
C VAL A 21 -12.26 3.52 -1.83
N GLY A 22 -13.43 4.10 -2.10
CA GLY A 22 -14.74 3.48 -1.85
C GLY A 22 -15.23 2.75 -3.09
N GLY A 23 -15.51 1.45 -2.97
CA GLY A 23 -16.11 0.65 -4.05
C GLY A 23 -15.86 -0.86 -3.91
N PRO A 24 -16.44 -1.68 -4.79
CA PRO A 24 -16.33 -3.15 -4.73
C PRO A 24 -14.88 -3.65 -4.72
N THR A 25 -14.02 -3.01 -5.52
CA THR A 25 -12.59 -3.32 -5.59
C THR A 25 -11.86 -2.96 -4.29
N GLY A 26 -12.18 -1.81 -3.69
CA GLY A 26 -11.61 -1.38 -2.40
C GLY A 26 -12.02 -2.30 -1.25
N ALA A 27 -13.29 -2.74 -1.23
CA ALA A 27 -13.81 -3.68 -0.24
C ALA A 27 -13.16 -5.07 -0.39
N ALA A 28 -13.08 -5.60 -1.61
CA ALA A 28 -12.43 -6.88 -1.88
C ALA A 28 -10.95 -6.86 -1.45
N LEU A 29 -10.21 -5.79 -1.79
CA LEU A 29 -8.83 -5.62 -1.36
C LEU A 29 -8.73 -5.47 0.17
N GLY A 30 -9.64 -4.74 0.81
CA GLY A 30 -9.67 -4.60 2.27
C GLY A 30 -9.83 -5.93 3.01
N VAL A 31 -10.60 -6.87 2.45
CA VAL A 31 -10.79 -8.21 3.01
C VAL A 31 -9.62 -9.13 2.68
N LEU A 32 -9.12 -9.10 1.44
CA LEU A 32 -8.09 -10.04 0.98
C LEU A 32 -6.67 -9.64 1.40
N ALA A 33 -6.36 -8.35 1.44
CA ALA A 33 -5.03 -7.84 1.80
C ALA A 33 -4.52 -8.38 3.16
N PRO A 34 -5.28 -8.33 4.28
CA PRO A 34 -4.80 -8.86 5.56
C PRO A 34 -4.61 -10.38 5.55
N ALA A 35 -5.41 -11.11 4.78
CA ALA A 35 -5.28 -12.57 4.64
C ALA A 35 -3.98 -12.96 3.92
N ILE A 36 -3.63 -12.23 2.86
CA ILE A 36 -2.36 -12.42 2.12
C ILE A 36 -1.18 -11.96 2.98
N LEU A 37 -1.31 -10.81 3.64
CA LEU A 37 -0.23 -10.23 4.44
C LEU A 37 0.16 -11.09 5.64
N ARG A 38 -0.81 -11.78 6.28
CA ARG A 38 -0.54 -12.76 7.36
C ARG A 38 0.24 -13.98 6.89
N ARG A 39 0.29 -14.28 5.58
CA ARG A 39 0.99 -15.43 5.01
C ARG A 39 2.36 -15.07 4.42
N LEU A 40 2.71 -13.78 4.38
CA LEU A 40 4.00 -13.35 3.86
C LEU A 40 5.10 -13.58 4.89
N SER A 41 6.09 -14.37 4.48
CA SER A 41 7.36 -14.50 5.18
C SER A 41 8.20 -13.22 5.00
N ILE A 42 9.26 -13.05 5.80
CA ILE A 42 10.17 -11.89 5.70
C ILE A 42 10.66 -11.64 4.26
N PRO A 43 11.05 -12.66 3.47
CA PRO A 43 11.38 -12.47 2.04
C PRO A 43 10.22 -11.89 1.22
N GLY A 44 8.98 -12.33 1.49
CA GLY A 44 7.80 -11.83 0.82
C GLY A 44 7.51 -10.36 1.14
N MET A 45 7.74 -9.93 2.38
CA MET A 45 7.62 -8.51 2.77
C MET A 45 8.65 -7.64 2.04
N LEU A 46 9.90 -8.12 1.90
CA LEU A 46 10.93 -7.42 1.13
C LEU A 46 10.57 -7.32 -0.36
N ALA A 47 10.07 -8.41 -0.94
CA ALA A 47 9.62 -8.42 -2.33
C ALA A 47 8.46 -7.44 -2.55
N LEU A 48 7.48 -7.38 -1.65
CA LEU A 48 6.40 -6.39 -1.71
C LEU A 48 6.92 -4.96 -1.58
N ALA A 49 7.85 -4.70 -0.66
CA ALA A 49 8.43 -3.37 -0.49
C ALA A 49 9.21 -2.92 -1.74
N ALA A 50 10.06 -3.81 -2.29
CA ALA A 50 10.81 -3.55 -3.51
C ALA A 50 9.89 -3.39 -4.72
N GLY A 51 8.91 -4.27 -4.88
CA GLY A 51 7.91 -4.20 -5.95
C GLY A 51 7.07 -2.93 -5.88
N GLY A 52 6.62 -2.56 -4.68
CA GLY A 52 5.91 -1.30 -4.43
C GLY A 52 6.75 -0.07 -4.73
N TYR A 53 8.05 -0.08 -4.39
CA TYR A 53 8.98 1.01 -4.73
C TYR A 53 9.20 1.14 -6.23
N ILE A 54 9.42 0.03 -6.94
CA ILE A 54 9.57 0.04 -8.40
C ILE A 54 8.29 0.51 -9.06
N ALA A 55 7.12 -0.01 -8.64
CA ALA A 55 5.82 0.40 -9.16
C ALA A 55 5.57 1.90 -8.96
N LYS A 56 5.84 2.41 -7.74
CA LYS A 56 5.77 3.85 -7.44
C LYS A 56 6.70 4.66 -8.35
N ARG A 57 7.94 4.20 -8.55
CA ARG A 57 8.93 4.92 -9.36
C ARG A 57 8.62 4.89 -10.86
N ILE A 58 7.84 3.91 -11.33
CA ILE A 58 7.31 3.87 -12.70
C ILE A 58 6.09 4.79 -12.81
N ASP A 59 5.17 4.75 -11.84
CA ASP A 59 4.00 5.64 -11.78
C ASP A 59 4.41 7.11 -11.74
N GLU A 60 5.38 7.48 -10.91
CA GLU A 60 5.96 8.82 -10.88
C GLU A 60 6.52 9.23 -12.25
N ARG A 61 7.21 8.32 -12.95
CA ARG A 61 7.70 8.60 -14.31
C ARG A 61 6.59 8.73 -15.35
N LYS A 62 5.44 8.07 -15.14
CA LYS A 62 4.24 8.20 -15.97
C LYS A 62 3.37 9.40 -15.61
N ARG A 63 3.51 9.97 -14.42
CA ARG A 63 2.87 11.23 -14.00
C ARG A 63 3.72 12.46 -14.37
N VAL A 64 5.03 12.32 -14.54
CA VAL A 64 5.96 13.36 -15.01
C VAL A 64 5.89 13.74 -16.52
N PRO A 65 5.05 13.16 -17.41
CA PRO A 65 4.73 13.74 -18.72
C PRO A 65 3.59 14.77 -18.72
N ASP A 66 2.94 15.08 -17.58
CA ASP A 66 1.71 15.90 -17.53
C ASP A 66 1.78 17.04 -16.48
N ALA A 67 2.99 17.43 -16.06
CA ALA A 67 3.23 18.62 -15.23
C ALA A 67 4.02 19.70 -16.00
N ALA A 68 3.87 19.70 -17.33
CA ALA A 68 4.45 20.65 -18.26
C ALA A 68 3.55 20.82 -19.49
N GLU A 69 2.27 21.12 -19.27
CA GLU A 69 1.45 21.94 -20.17
C GLU A 69 0.67 22.97 -19.35
#